data_AF-A0A4R8WEY1-F1
#
_entry.id   AF-A0A4R8WEY1-F1
#
_cell.length_a   1.000
_cell.length_b   1.000
_cell.length_c   1.000
_cell.angle_alpha   90.00
_cell.angle_beta   90.00
_cell.angle_gamma   90.00
#
_symmetry.space_group_name_H-M   'P 1'
#
loop_
_entity.id
_entity.type
_entity.pdbx_description
1 polymer ?
#
loop_
_entity_poly.entity_id
_entity_poly.type
_entity_poly.pdbx_seq_one_letter_code
_entity_poly.pdbx_strand_id
1 'polypeptide(L)'
;MTIDSSAMRQRFPAQSVIEQLLHEQGSTPPLSWYARLFGGSPLGVDGMPRYLGAKGEITVGALLETLPPDWIVFHAIPVAGRGADIDHLVVGPGGIFTISSMHLSGTTGRHGADVWVGKRTMLVAGRKVPQLGDAEFVAERVTNLVRERMPLLTPVQPVLALVGPRRLTIADKPEQVKVIDSRDLRRWLVKLHPVLSAGEVQEVSDLVDSPNTWRPLPLAEVDDDLMDRFTVLDARVRSAGIRRLLWAVGGPAVAIGGSIAVLHALEATRLAG
;
A
#
# COMPACT_ATOMS: atom_id res chain seq x y z
N MET A 1 8.79 33.99 -8.96
CA MET A 1 9.11 32.97 -7.94
C MET A 1 8.52 31.67 -8.46
N THR A 2 9.28 30.95 -9.26
CA THR A 2 8.90 29.64 -9.79
C THR A 2 8.85 28.71 -8.58
N ILE A 3 7.66 28.30 -8.17
CA ILE A 3 7.51 27.20 -7.23
C ILE A 3 8.14 26.01 -7.95
N ASP A 4 9.26 25.51 -7.43
CA ASP A 4 9.91 24.33 -7.97
C ASP A 4 9.00 23.14 -7.67
N SER A 5 8.04 22.89 -8.57
CA SER A 5 7.01 21.85 -8.51
C SER A 5 7.58 20.44 -8.68
N SER A 6 8.89 20.29 -8.50
CA SER A 6 9.64 19.08 -8.74
C SER A 6 10.19 18.43 -7.47
N ALA A 7 10.24 19.17 -6.34
CA ALA A 7 10.80 18.68 -5.07
C ALA A 7 10.12 17.39 -4.59
N MET A 8 10.91 16.38 -4.20
CA MET A 8 10.39 15.07 -3.80
C MET A 8 9.45 15.15 -2.58
N ARG A 9 9.62 16.15 -1.73
CA ARG A 9 8.77 16.42 -0.56
C ARG A 9 7.32 16.77 -0.91
N GLN A 10 7.03 17.20 -2.15
CA GLN A 10 5.67 17.53 -2.57
C GLN A 10 4.85 16.30 -2.98
N ARG A 11 5.49 15.15 -3.16
CA ARG A 11 4.81 13.90 -3.51
C ARG A 11 4.02 13.38 -2.32
N PHE A 12 2.88 12.77 -2.61
CA PHE A 12 1.98 12.22 -1.59
C PHE A 12 2.04 10.68 -1.55
N PRO A 13 1.62 10.04 -0.44
CA PRO A 13 1.60 8.58 -0.32
C PRO A 13 0.86 7.89 -1.48
N ALA A 14 1.40 6.79 -2.01
CA ALA A 14 0.81 6.04 -3.11
C ALA A 14 0.72 6.73 -4.48
N GLN A 15 1.27 7.94 -4.66
CA GLN A 15 1.12 8.69 -5.91
C GLN A 15 1.45 7.83 -7.14
N SER A 16 2.65 7.24 -7.22
CA SER A 16 3.07 6.42 -8.36
C SER A 16 2.19 5.20 -8.60
N VAL A 17 1.77 4.51 -7.54
CA VAL A 17 0.94 3.30 -7.66
C VAL A 17 -0.49 3.66 -8.09
N ILE A 18 -1.01 4.81 -7.67
CA ILE A 18 -2.29 5.34 -8.12
C ILE A 18 -2.22 5.73 -9.60
N GLU A 19 -1.16 6.42 -10.05
CA GLU A 19 -0.94 6.77 -11.46
C GLU A 19 -0.99 5.50 -12.33
N GLN A 20 -0.22 4.47 -11.96
CA GLN A 20 -0.20 3.19 -12.67
C GLN A 20 -1.55 2.48 -12.65
N LEU A 21 -2.24 2.45 -11.51
CA LEU A 21 -3.55 1.83 -11.37
C LEU A 21 -4.60 2.50 -12.27
N LEU A 22 -4.62 3.83 -12.30
CA LEU A 22 -5.59 4.60 -13.10
C LEU A 22 -5.25 4.55 -14.59
N HIS A 23 -3.97 4.53 -14.95
CA HIS A 23 -3.54 4.25 -16.32
C HIS A 23 -4.01 2.85 -16.78
N GLU A 24 -3.81 1.85 -15.91
CA GLU A 24 -4.36 0.48 -15.96
C GLU A 24 -5.84 0.43 -16.33
N GLN A 25 -6.62 1.16 -15.55
CA GLN A 25 -8.08 1.14 -15.63
C GLN A 25 -8.65 1.86 -16.83
N GLY A 26 -7.95 2.85 -17.40
CA GLY A 26 -8.41 3.56 -18.59
C GLY A 26 -8.75 2.63 -19.76
N SER A 27 -8.15 1.43 -19.78
CA SER A 27 -8.35 0.41 -20.81
C SER A 27 -9.34 -0.70 -20.43
N THR A 28 -9.94 -0.67 -19.23
CA THR A 28 -10.86 -1.72 -18.76
C THR A 28 -12.31 -1.40 -19.14
N PRO A 29 -13.04 -2.31 -19.82
CA PRO A 29 -14.44 -2.10 -20.18
C PRO A 29 -15.32 -1.86 -18.93
N PRO A 30 -16.35 -1.01 -19.02
CA PRO A 30 -17.26 -0.79 -17.91
C PRO A 30 -18.00 -2.07 -17.53
N LEU A 31 -18.21 -2.29 -16.23
CA LEU A 31 -19.00 -3.42 -15.74
C LEU A 31 -20.44 -3.35 -16.26
N SER A 32 -20.97 -4.50 -16.67
CA SER A 32 -22.40 -4.64 -16.95
C SER A 32 -23.26 -4.34 -15.72
N TRP A 33 -24.51 -3.95 -15.93
CA TRP A 33 -25.42 -3.58 -14.85
C TRP A 33 -25.64 -4.72 -13.84
N TYR A 34 -25.77 -5.97 -14.31
CA TYR A 34 -25.96 -7.14 -13.45
C TYR A 34 -24.67 -7.47 -12.68
N ALA A 35 -23.50 -7.34 -13.31
CA ALA A 35 -22.23 -7.51 -12.60
C ALA A 35 -22.10 -6.50 -11.45
N ARG A 36 -22.51 -5.25 -11.65
CA ARG A 36 -22.53 -4.23 -10.58
C ARG A 36 -23.46 -4.59 -9.44
N LEU A 37 -24.66 -5.08 -9.76
CA LEU A 37 -25.68 -5.50 -8.79
C LEU A 37 -25.15 -6.61 -7.86
N PHE A 38 -24.47 -7.62 -8.43
CA PHE A 38 -23.95 -8.76 -7.69
C PHE A 38 -22.53 -8.56 -7.10
N GLY A 39 -22.00 -7.33 -7.13
CA GLY A 39 -20.72 -7.00 -6.47
C GLY A 39 -19.48 -7.36 -7.29
N GLY A 40 -19.60 -7.35 -8.62
CA GLY A 40 -18.46 -7.39 -9.55
C GLY A 40 -17.45 -6.29 -9.25
N SER A 41 -16.16 -6.66 -9.26
CA SER A 41 -15.06 -5.75 -8.97
C SER A 41 -14.92 -4.71 -10.09
N PRO A 42 -14.83 -3.41 -9.77
CA PRO A 42 -14.55 -2.37 -10.78
C PRO A 42 -13.09 -2.39 -11.25
N LEU A 43 -12.23 -3.18 -10.60
CA LEU A 43 -10.83 -3.38 -11.00
C LEU A 43 -10.76 -4.48 -12.07
N GLY A 44 -9.92 -4.28 -13.09
CA GLY A 44 -9.45 -5.35 -13.97
C GLY A 44 -8.68 -6.44 -13.20
N VAL A 45 -8.41 -7.56 -13.88
CA VAL A 45 -7.73 -8.73 -13.29
C VAL A 45 -6.38 -8.39 -12.63
N ASP A 46 -5.66 -7.42 -13.18
CA ASP A 46 -4.34 -6.99 -12.68
C ASP A 46 -4.39 -5.75 -11.77
N GLY A 47 -5.57 -5.15 -11.57
CA GLY A 47 -5.71 -3.91 -10.79
C GLY A 47 -5.72 -4.13 -9.28
N MET A 48 -6.08 -5.34 -8.82
CA MET A 48 -6.21 -5.62 -7.38
C MET A 48 -4.90 -5.48 -6.60
N PRO A 49 -3.75 -6.04 -7.05
CA PRO A 49 -2.48 -5.85 -6.35
C PRO A 49 -2.09 -4.37 -6.19
N ARG A 50 -2.25 -3.55 -7.24
CA ARG A 50 -1.96 -2.10 -7.18
C ARG A 50 -2.90 -1.35 -6.27
N TYR A 51 -4.20 -1.65 -6.32
CA TYR A 51 -5.18 -1.07 -5.40
C TYR A 51 -4.84 -1.36 -3.94
N LEU A 52 -4.47 -2.60 -3.62
CA LEU A 52 -4.04 -2.97 -2.26
C LEU A 52 -2.71 -2.30 -1.89
N GLY A 53 -1.77 -2.19 -2.83
CA GLY A 53 -0.53 -1.44 -2.67
C GLY A 53 -0.79 0.02 -2.27
N ALA A 54 -1.59 0.74 -3.06
CA ALA A 54 -1.97 2.12 -2.79
C ALA A 54 -2.64 2.29 -1.42
N LYS A 55 -3.55 1.38 -1.06
CA LYS A 55 -4.15 1.36 0.28
C LYS A 55 -3.14 1.16 1.41
N GLY A 56 -2.13 0.32 1.18
CA GLY A 56 -1.03 0.09 2.13
C GLY A 56 -0.24 1.38 2.35
N GLU A 57 0.24 1.98 1.27
CA GLU A 57 1.03 3.21 1.28
C GLU A 57 0.27 4.40 1.87
N ILE A 58 -1.01 4.59 1.54
CA ILE A 58 -1.84 5.65 2.16
C ILE A 58 -1.96 5.43 3.67
N THR A 59 -2.17 4.18 4.11
CA THR A 59 -2.31 3.87 5.54
C THR A 59 -1.01 4.13 6.30
N VAL A 60 0.13 3.74 5.72
CA VAL A 60 1.45 3.97 6.33
C VAL A 60 1.81 5.46 6.28
N GLY A 61 1.56 6.13 5.17
CA GLY A 61 1.76 7.58 5.01
C GLY A 61 1.05 8.38 6.09
N ALA A 62 -0.25 8.11 6.31
CA ALA A 62 -1.02 8.77 7.37
C ALA A 62 -0.45 8.53 8.79
N LEU A 63 0.20 7.39 9.04
CA LEU A 63 0.89 7.14 10.31
C LEU A 63 2.19 7.95 10.42
N LEU A 64 2.93 8.06 9.31
CA LEU A 64 4.19 8.79 9.24
C LEU A 64 4.00 10.31 9.36
N GLU A 65 2.88 10.85 8.88
CA GLU A 65 2.50 12.27 9.06
C GLU A 65 2.36 12.67 10.54
N THR A 66 2.18 11.70 11.44
CA THR A 66 2.07 11.94 12.89
C THR A 66 3.39 11.84 13.65
N LEU A 67 4.52 11.72 12.92
CA LEU A 67 5.85 11.76 13.51
C LEU A 67 6.17 13.18 14.01
N PRO A 68 7.07 13.31 15.02
CA PRO A 68 7.49 14.62 15.49
C PRO A 68 8.27 15.41 14.42
N PRO A 69 8.41 16.74 14.56
CA PRO A 69 8.94 17.62 13.50
C PRO A 69 10.41 17.39 13.08
N ASP A 70 11.18 16.69 13.90
CA ASP A 70 12.56 16.28 13.61
C ASP A 70 12.63 15.05 12.68
N TRP A 71 11.49 14.50 12.29
CA TRP A 71 11.36 13.46 11.28
C TRP A 71 10.84 14.04 9.97
N ILE A 72 11.53 13.71 8.88
CA ILE A 72 11.21 14.12 7.53
C ILE A 72 10.81 12.87 6.74
N VAL A 73 9.70 12.98 6.01
CA VAL A 73 9.11 11.88 5.24
C VAL A 73 8.99 12.30 3.78
N PHE A 74 9.39 11.40 2.89
CA PHE A 74 9.26 11.52 1.45
C PHE A 74 8.44 10.34 0.94
N HIS A 75 7.60 10.58 -0.06
CA HIS A 75 6.65 9.59 -0.58
C HIS A 75 6.89 9.29 -2.04
N ALA A 76 6.58 8.06 -2.45
CA ALA A 76 6.54 7.63 -3.85
C ALA A 76 7.80 8.06 -4.63
N ILE A 77 8.99 7.88 -4.05
CA ILE A 77 10.23 8.35 -4.66
C ILE A 77 10.54 7.47 -5.86
N PRO A 78 10.67 8.04 -7.06
CA PRO A 78 10.94 7.29 -8.25
C PRO A 78 12.39 6.79 -8.24
N VAL A 79 12.60 5.50 -8.49
CA VAL A 79 13.95 4.91 -8.52
C VAL A 79 14.25 4.32 -9.88
N ALA A 80 15.32 4.78 -10.51
CA ALA A 80 15.70 4.27 -11.82
C ALA A 80 16.11 2.79 -11.82
N GLY A 81 15.70 2.07 -12.86
CA GLY A 81 16.06 0.67 -13.12
C GLY A 81 14.88 -0.29 -13.01
N ARG A 82 15.16 -1.61 -12.95
CA ARG A 82 14.13 -2.60 -12.61
C ARG A 82 13.87 -2.52 -11.10
N GLY A 83 12.65 -2.18 -10.71
CA GLY A 83 12.22 -2.07 -9.33
C GLY A 83 10.96 -1.22 -9.21
N ALA A 84 10.17 -1.44 -8.16
CA ALA A 84 9.10 -0.53 -7.78
C ALA A 84 9.69 0.75 -7.17
N ASP A 85 8.91 1.83 -7.20
CA ASP A 85 9.24 3.08 -6.51
C ASP A 85 9.38 2.85 -4.99
N ILE A 86 10.07 3.76 -4.30
CA ILE A 86 10.12 3.73 -2.83
C ILE A 86 8.82 4.33 -2.31
N ASP A 87 7.99 3.51 -1.68
CA ASP A 87 6.76 3.92 -1.01
C ASP A 87 7.01 5.11 -0.06
N HIS A 88 7.98 4.95 0.86
CA HIS A 88 8.35 5.96 1.84
C HIS A 88 9.86 5.94 2.14
N LEU A 89 10.49 7.11 2.16
CA LEU A 89 11.80 7.31 2.78
C LEU A 89 11.63 8.23 3.99
N VAL A 90 12.11 7.77 5.14
CA VAL A 90 12.00 8.50 6.41
C VAL A 90 13.39 8.80 6.93
N VAL A 91 13.65 10.06 7.25
CA VAL A 91 14.91 10.56 7.82
C VAL A 91 14.60 11.20 9.15
N GLY A 92 15.27 10.78 10.23
CA GLY A 92 15.09 11.40 11.53
C GLY A 92 16.21 11.02 12.49
N PRO A 93 16.13 11.40 13.78
CA PRO A 93 17.21 11.18 14.73
C PRO A 93 17.60 9.71 14.84
N GLY A 94 16.64 8.79 14.72
CA GLY A 94 16.86 7.34 14.81
C GLY A 94 17.56 6.71 13.59
N GLY A 95 17.78 7.45 12.50
CA GLY A 95 18.41 6.95 11.27
C GLY A 95 17.63 7.27 9.99
N ILE A 96 17.95 6.53 8.93
CA ILE A 96 17.27 6.60 7.62
C ILE A 96 16.58 5.27 7.35
N PHE A 97 15.34 5.31 6.88
CA PHE A 97 14.52 4.12 6.68
C PHE A 97 13.82 4.15 5.32
N THR A 98 13.97 3.08 4.53
CA THR A 98 13.03 2.79 3.45
C THR A 98 11.91 1.94 4.02
N ILE A 99 10.67 2.39 3.89
CA ILE A 99 9.51 1.70 4.44
C ILE A 99 8.62 1.25 3.28
N SER A 100 8.57 -0.04 3.05
CA SER A 100 7.63 -0.66 2.10
C SER A 100 6.34 -1.07 2.80
N SER A 101 5.21 -0.88 2.13
CA SER A 101 3.87 -1.07 2.68
C SER A 101 3.19 -2.30 2.07
N MET A 102 2.82 -3.27 2.90
CA MET A 102 2.10 -4.48 2.45
C MET A 102 0.70 -4.54 3.04
N HIS A 103 -0.32 -4.29 2.22
CA HIS A 103 -1.71 -4.40 2.63
C HIS A 103 -2.19 -5.86 2.57
N LEU A 104 -2.55 -6.41 3.72
CA LEU A 104 -2.90 -7.83 3.88
C LEU A 104 -4.40 -8.06 4.05
N SER A 105 -5.19 -6.98 4.10
CA SER A 105 -6.64 -7.05 4.20
C SER A 105 -7.30 -7.03 2.82
N GLY A 106 -8.33 -7.86 2.64
CA GLY A 106 -9.13 -7.84 1.41
C GLY A 106 -9.90 -6.51 1.22
N THR A 107 -10.62 -6.41 0.10
CA THR A 107 -11.41 -5.21 -0.29
C THR A 107 -12.36 -4.66 0.78
N THR A 108 -12.84 -5.48 1.71
CA THR A 108 -13.76 -5.07 2.79
C THR A 108 -13.05 -4.70 4.09
N GLY A 109 -11.73 -4.88 4.21
CA GLY A 109 -10.97 -4.64 5.45
C GLY A 109 -11.24 -5.65 6.57
N ARG A 110 -12.11 -6.65 6.36
CA ARG A 110 -12.58 -7.55 7.43
C ARG A 110 -11.72 -8.80 7.64
N HIS A 111 -10.88 -9.16 6.66
CA HIS A 111 -10.06 -10.37 6.71
C HIS A 111 -8.63 -10.04 6.32
N GLY A 112 -7.74 -10.04 7.32
CA GLY A 112 -6.29 -10.02 7.13
C GLY A 112 -5.72 -11.39 6.80
N ALA A 113 -4.46 -11.43 6.39
CA ALA A 113 -3.72 -12.67 6.18
C ALA A 113 -2.80 -13.01 7.36
N ASP A 114 -2.52 -14.30 7.55
CA ASP A 114 -1.45 -14.74 8.45
C ASP A 114 -0.10 -14.52 7.78
N VAL A 115 0.84 -13.99 8.54
CA VAL A 115 2.22 -13.75 8.11
C VAL A 115 3.16 -14.53 9.00
N TRP A 116 4.04 -15.30 8.37
CA TRP A 116 5.14 -15.97 9.02
C TRP A 116 6.45 -15.43 8.46
N VAL A 117 7.37 -15.05 9.34
CA VAL A 117 8.67 -14.49 9.00
C VAL A 117 9.74 -15.38 9.61
N GLY A 118 10.60 -15.93 8.75
CA GLY A 118 11.87 -16.53 9.12
C GLY A 118 13.04 -15.67 8.67
N LYS A 119 14.26 -16.19 8.84
CA LYS A 119 15.51 -15.44 8.64
C LYS A 119 15.64 -14.81 7.24
N ARG A 120 15.25 -15.54 6.19
CA ARG A 120 15.34 -15.11 4.77
C ARG A 120 14.07 -15.37 3.96
N THR A 121 13.02 -15.86 4.62
CA THR A 121 11.78 -16.28 3.96
C THR A 121 10.61 -15.68 4.69
N MET A 122 9.69 -15.09 3.93
CA MET A 122 8.40 -14.67 4.44
C MET A 122 7.29 -15.46 3.73
N LEU A 123 6.31 -15.90 4.50
CA LEU A 123 5.10 -16.54 4.00
C LEU A 123 3.90 -15.64 4.32
N VAL A 124 3.02 -15.46 3.35
CA VAL A 124 1.74 -14.78 3.51
C VAL A 124 0.64 -15.74 3.09
N ALA A 125 -0.29 -16.04 4.00
CA ALA A 125 -1.31 -17.07 3.81
C ALA A 125 -0.71 -18.42 3.32
N GLY A 126 0.44 -18.80 3.88
CA GLY A 126 1.15 -20.04 3.54
C GLY A 126 1.97 -20.00 2.24
N ARG A 127 1.95 -18.90 1.48
CA ARG A 127 2.70 -18.76 0.22
C ARG A 127 3.97 -17.94 0.41
N LYS A 128 5.09 -18.43 -0.14
CA LYS A 128 6.36 -17.70 -0.15
C LYS A 128 6.27 -16.44 -1.00
N VAL A 129 6.81 -15.35 -0.48
CA VAL A 129 6.78 -14.04 -1.11
C VAL A 129 8.15 -13.34 -0.98
N PRO A 130 8.55 -12.47 -1.94
CA PRO A 130 9.92 -11.98 -2.07
C PRO A 130 10.26 -10.71 -1.26
N GLN A 131 9.32 -10.13 -0.52
CA GLN A 131 9.39 -8.75 0.00
C GLN A 131 10.58 -8.47 0.92
N LEU A 132 11.13 -9.48 1.59
CA LEU A 132 12.35 -9.27 2.40
C LEU A 132 13.52 -8.88 1.50
N GLY A 133 13.74 -9.61 0.41
CA GLY A 133 14.82 -9.31 -0.54
C GLY A 133 14.59 -8.02 -1.32
N ASP A 134 13.33 -7.74 -1.68
CA ASP A 134 12.98 -6.49 -2.37
C ASP A 134 13.25 -5.27 -1.47
N ALA A 135 12.89 -5.35 -0.18
CA ALA A 135 13.17 -4.28 0.79
C ALA A 135 14.68 -4.08 1.01
N GLU A 136 15.46 -5.17 1.15
CA GLU A 136 16.92 -5.14 1.26
C GLU A 136 17.55 -4.43 0.06
N PHE A 137 17.16 -4.84 -1.15
CA PHE A 137 17.68 -4.27 -2.40
C PHE A 137 17.41 -2.76 -2.52
N VAL A 138 16.20 -2.33 -2.15
CA VAL A 138 15.83 -0.91 -2.17
C VAL A 138 16.66 -0.11 -1.15
N ALA A 139 16.79 -0.61 0.09
CA ALA A 139 17.61 0.05 1.11
C ALA A 139 19.09 0.14 0.73
N GLU A 140 19.65 -0.92 0.14
CA GLU A 140 21.03 -0.93 -0.34
C GLU A 140 21.24 0.12 -1.44
N ARG A 141 20.29 0.23 -2.38
CA ARG A 141 20.36 1.23 -3.44
C ARG A 141 20.35 2.66 -2.89
N VAL A 142 19.45 2.97 -1.95
CA VAL A 142 19.41 4.30 -1.31
C VAL A 142 20.68 4.54 -0.50
N THR A 143 21.19 3.53 0.21
CA THR A 143 22.46 3.61 0.95
C THR A 143 23.61 4.00 0.04
N ASN A 144 23.73 3.36 -1.13
CA ASN A 144 24.79 3.66 -2.09
C ASN A 144 24.67 5.10 -2.60
N LEU A 145 23.46 5.53 -2.96
CA LEU A 145 23.20 6.90 -3.42
C LEU A 145 23.54 7.95 -2.37
N VAL A 146 23.14 7.76 -1.11
CA VAL A 146 23.46 8.72 -0.03
C VAL A 146 24.96 8.74 0.24
N ARG A 147 25.64 7.58 0.18
CA ARG A 147 27.08 7.46 0.43
C ARG A 147 27.97 8.05 -0.64
N GLU A 148 27.47 8.27 -1.86
CA GLU A 148 28.20 9.05 -2.88
C GLU A 148 28.51 10.47 -2.38
N ARG A 149 27.62 11.05 -1.55
CA ARG A 149 27.80 12.37 -0.96
C ARG A 149 28.27 12.34 0.49
N MET A 150 27.80 11.35 1.27
CA MET A 150 28.06 11.21 2.71
C MET A 150 28.62 9.81 3.03
N PRO A 151 29.91 9.52 2.76
CA PRO A 151 30.46 8.16 2.78
C PRO A 151 30.42 7.46 4.15
N LEU A 152 30.47 8.23 5.24
CA LEU A 152 30.50 7.71 6.61
C LEU A 152 29.12 7.54 7.24
N LEU A 153 28.05 7.85 6.49
CA LEU A 153 26.70 7.77 7.02
C LEU A 153 26.28 6.32 7.27
N THR A 154 25.47 6.14 8.31
CA THR A 154 24.88 4.85 8.67
C THR A 154 24.02 4.33 7.52
N PRO A 155 24.06 3.02 7.19
CA PRO A 155 23.22 2.44 6.13
C PRO A 155 21.75 2.73 6.35
N VAL A 156 21.01 2.88 5.25
CA VAL A 156 19.55 2.94 5.27
C VAL A 156 19.00 1.60 5.74
N GLN A 157 18.08 1.64 6.71
CA GLN A 157 17.47 0.46 7.28
C GLN A 157 16.17 0.10 6.52
N PRO A 158 16.05 -1.11 5.94
CA PRO A 158 14.80 -1.55 5.33
C PRO A 158 13.75 -1.89 6.38
N VAL A 159 12.53 -1.41 6.17
CA VAL A 159 11.35 -1.68 6.99
C VAL A 159 10.22 -2.19 6.11
N LEU A 160 9.60 -3.29 6.52
CA LEU A 160 8.39 -3.82 5.91
C LEU A 160 7.22 -3.63 6.87
N ALA A 161 6.36 -2.65 6.55
CA ALA A 161 5.18 -2.30 7.32
C ALA A 161 3.96 -3.09 6.82
N LEU A 162 3.42 -3.94 7.69
CA LEU A 162 2.27 -4.79 7.40
C LEU A 162 0.97 -4.09 7.81
N VAL A 163 0.06 -3.88 6.87
CA VAL A 163 -1.24 -3.24 7.10
C VAL A 163 -2.33 -4.31 7.20
N GLY A 164 -2.92 -4.41 8.39
CA GLY A 164 -3.99 -5.36 8.71
C GLY A 164 -3.62 -6.85 8.62
N PRO A 165 -2.47 -7.32 9.17
CA PRO A 165 -2.24 -8.75 9.33
C PRO A 165 -3.26 -9.35 10.30
N ARG A 166 -3.73 -10.58 10.04
CA ARG A 166 -4.55 -11.33 11.00
C ARG A 166 -3.70 -11.87 12.16
N ARG A 167 -2.50 -12.34 11.85
CA ARG A 167 -1.49 -12.79 12.78
C ARG A 167 -0.11 -12.54 12.17
N LEU A 168 0.83 -12.05 12.98
CA LEU A 168 2.23 -11.93 12.61
C LEU A 168 3.06 -12.84 13.54
N THR A 169 3.72 -13.84 12.94
CA THR A 169 4.63 -14.74 13.63
C THR A 169 6.04 -14.50 13.11
N ILE A 170 6.92 -13.96 13.95
CA ILE A 170 8.36 -13.84 13.65
C ILE A 170 9.05 -15.02 14.32
N ALA A 171 9.30 -16.08 13.56
CA ALA A 171 9.98 -17.28 14.04
C ALA A 171 11.48 -17.03 14.18
N ASP A 172 12.08 -16.42 13.15
CA ASP A 172 13.48 -15.97 13.17
C ASP A 172 13.55 -14.54 12.66
N LYS A 173 14.25 -13.68 13.40
CA LYS A 173 14.41 -12.27 13.02
C LYS A 173 15.24 -12.17 11.73
N PRO A 174 14.75 -11.47 10.69
CA PRO A 174 15.57 -11.16 9.52
C PRO A 174 16.78 -10.33 9.90
N GLU A 175 17.90 -10.52 9.20
CA GLU A 175 19.16 -9.85 9.55
C GLU A 175 19.11 -8.35 9.30
N GLN A 176 18.53 -7.93 8.17
CA GLN A 176 18.56 -6.54 7.72
C GLN A 176 17.19 -5.86 7.80
N VAL A 177 16.11 -6.60 7.51
CA VAL A 177 14.75 -6.04 7.41
C VAL A 177 14.03 -6.02 8.75
N LYS A 178 13.53 -4.85 9.14
CA LYS A 178 12.54 -4.72 10.21
C LYS A 178 11.15 -5.02 9.67
N VAL A 179 10.60 -6.19 9.99
CA VAL A 179 9.17 -6.48 9.75
C VAL A 179 8.36 -6.01 10.95
N ILE A 180 7.31 -5.23 10.72
CA ILE A 180 6.49 -4.65 11.78
C ILE A 180 5.02 -4.51 11.36
N ASP A 181 4.11 -4.63 12.33
CA ASP A 181 2.73 -4.20 12.12
C ASP A 181 2.68 -2.68 12.04
N SER A 182 2.02 -2.13 11.01
CA SER A 182 1.87 -0.69 10.81
C SER A 182 1.41 0.06 12.07
N ARG A 183 0.57 -0.54 12.91
CA ARG A 183 0.07 0.06 14.16
C ARG A 183 1.18 0.37 15.18
N ASP A 184 2.29 -0.36 15.12
CA ASP A 184 3.44 -0.17 16.00
C ASP A 184 4.57 0.65 15.36
N LEU A 185 4.47 0.96 14.05
CA LEU A 185 5.52 1.61 13.27
C LEU A 185 5.97 2.94 13.87
N ARG A 186 5.04 3.88 14.06
CA ARG A 186 5.33 5.21 14.63
C ARG A 186 6.00 5.09 16.00
N ARG A 187 5.42 4.28 16.89
CA ARG A 187 5.95 4.07 18.25
C ARG A 187 7.36 3.50 18.21
N TRP A 188 7.64 2.59 17.28
CA TRP A 188 8.95 2.01 17.12
C TRP A 188 9.98 3.06 16.65
N LEU A 189 9.66 3.84 15.61
CA LEU A 189 10.53 4.91 15.09
C LEU A 189 10.94 5.91 16.17
N VAL A 190 9.97 6.48 16.89
CA VAL A 190 10.23 7.51 17.92
C VAL A 190 10.96 6.99 19.16
N LYS A 191 11.04 5.66 19.34
CA LYS A 191 11.76 5.03 20.46
C LYS A 191 13.21 4.68 20.12
N LEU A 192 13.63 4.86 18.87
CA LEU A 192 15.01 4.60 18.48
C LEU A 192 15.93 5.61 19.15
N HIS A 193 17.12 5.14 19.56
CA HIS A 193 18.15 6.03 20.06
C HIS A 193 18.64 6.96 18.95
N PRO A 194 18.86 8.26 19.22
CA PRO A 194 19.42 9.15 18.23
C PRO A 194 20.80 8.69 17.76
N VAL A 195 20.95 8.52 16.45
CA VAL A 195 22.20 8.20 15.75
C VAL A 195 22.56 9.26 14.70
N LEU A 196 21.62 10.12 14.31
CA LEU A 196 21.85 11.27 13.45
C LEU A 196 21.68 12.57 14.24
N SER A 197 22.59 13.51 14.02
CA SER A 197 22.44 14.89 14.45
C SER A 197 21.40 15.63 13.61
N ALA A 198 20.86 16.74 14.13
CA ALA A 198 19.93 17.58 13.37
C ALA A 198 20.53 18.10 12.04
N GLY A 199 21.85 18.37 12.02
CA GLY A 199 22.56 18.77 10.80
C GLY A 199 22.61 17.65 9.76
N GLU A 200 22.91 16.41 10.18
CA GLU A 200 22.89 15.25 9.28
C GLU A 200 21.49 14.93 8.77
N VAL A 201 20.46 15.05 9.62
CA VAL A 201 19.05 14.90 9.18
C VAL A 201 18.71 15.90 8.09
N GLN A 202 19.12 17.16 8.26
CA GLN A 202 18.88 18.20 7.25
C GLN A 202 19.65 17.94 5.97
N GLU A 203 20.95 17.61 6.05
CA GLU A 203 21.80 17.37 4.88
C GLU A 203 21.30 16.18 4.04
N VAL A 204 20.91 15.07 4.69
CA VAL A 204 20.32 13.92 4.01
C VAL A 204 18.98 14.30 3.39
N SER A 205 18.17 15.07 4.10
CA SER A 205 16.86 15.49 3.59
C SER A 205 16.98 16.39 2.38
N ASP A 206 17.91 17.34 2.38
CA ASP A 206 18.17 18.23 1.23
C ASP A 206 18.68 17.43 0.02
N LEU A 207 19.55 16.44 0.27
CA LEU A 207 20.02 15.53 -0.77
C LEU A 207 18.87 14.75 -1.39
N VAL A 208 17.98 14.16 -0.59
CA VAL A 208 16.84 13.36 -1.05
C VAL A 208 15.76 14.21 -1.71
N ASP A 209 15.55 15.44 -1.25
CA ASP A 209 14.50 16.33 -1.77
C ASP A 209 14.80 16.78 -3.20
N SER A 210 16.10 16.91 -3.54
CA SER A 210 16.57 17.27 -4.88
C SER A 210 16.16 16.22 -5.92
N PRO A 211 15.36 16.57 -6.92
CA PRO A 211 14.92 15.63 -7.95
C PRO A 211 16.06 15.10 -8.80
N ASN A 212 17.14 15.89 -8.95
CA ASN A 212 18.34 15.51 -9.68
C ASN A 212 19.15 14.40 -8.99
N THR A 213 18.92 14.19 -7.69
CA THR A 213 19.48 13.05 -6.95
C THR A 213 18.92 11.74 -7.48
N TRP A 214 17.69 11.78 -7.95
CA TRP A 214 17.02 10.70 -8.64
C TRP A 214 17.25 10.90 -10.14
N ARG A 215 17.55 9.83 -10.89
CA ARG A 215 17.80 10.00 -12.34
C ARG A 215 16.59 10.64 -13.03
N PRO A 216 16.79 11.41 -14.12
CA PRO A 216 15.70 12.09 -14.81
C PRO A 216 14.69 11.06 -15.31
N LEU A 217 13.56 11.00 -14.61
CA LEU A 217 12.35 10.37 -15.09
C LEU A 217 11.42 11.52 -15.50
N PRO A 218 10.54 11.33 -16.49
CA PRO A 218 9.55 12.34 -16.82
C PRO A 218 8.83 12.67 -15.51
N LEU A 219 8.95 13.93 -15.07
CA LEU A 219 8.19 14.44 -13.95
C LEU A 219 6.74 14.14 -14.31
N ALA A 220 6.11 13.21 -13.59
CA ALA A 220 4.68 12.99 -13.73
C ALA A 220 4.04 14.36 -13.49
N GLU A 221 3.28 14.85 -14.48
CA GLU A 221 2.48 16.05 -14.27
C GLU A 221 1.67 15.83 -13.00
N VAL A 222 1.71 16.80 -12.09
CA VAL A 222 0.90 16.75 -10.87
C VAL A 222 -0.56 16.80 -11.34
N ASP A 223 -1.19 15.63 -11.41
CA ASP A 223 -2.62 15.52 -11.63
C ASP A 223 -3.28 15.81 -10.27
N ASP A 224 -3.64 17.08 -10.05
CA ASP A 224 -4.19 17.56 -8.77
C ASP A 224 -5.45 16.77 -8.33
N ASP A 225 -6.15 16.09 -9.26
CA ASP A 225 -7.35 15.26 -9.01
C ASP A 225 -7.01 13.77 -8.78
N LEU A 226 -5.75 13.37 -8.76
CA LEU A 226 -5.35 11.96 -8.74
C LEU A 226 -5.86 11.21 -7.50
N MET A 227 -5.72 11.82 -6.31
CA MET A 227 -6.21 11.25 -5.05
C MET A 227 -7.74 11.20 -4.99
N ASP A 228 -8.41 12.20 -5.56
CA ASP A 228 -9.87 12.27 -5.62
C ASP A 228 -10.43 11.16 -6.52
N ARG A 229 -9.82 10.93 -7.69
CA ARG A 229 -10.12 9.79 -8.58
C ARG A 229 -9.91 8.45 -7.87
N PHE A 230 -8.83 8.30 -7.11
CA PHE A 230 -8.59 7.10 -6.31
C PHE A 230 -9.65 6.92 -5.22
N THR A 231 -10.04 7.99 -4.53
CA THR A 231 -11.07 7.96 -3.48
C THR A 231 -12.42 7.49 -4.02
N VAL A 232 -12.80 8.00 -5.20
CA VAL A 232 -14.00 7.55 -5.92
C VAL A 232 -13.89 6.06 -6.29
N LEU A 233 -12.71 5.61 -6.74
CA LEU A 233 -12.46 4.21 -7.04
C LEU A 233 -12.54 3.30 -5.79
N ASP A 234 -11.89 3.68 -4.69
CA ASP A 234 -11.94 2.95 -3.40
C ASP A 234 -13.38 2.78 -2.92
N ALA A 235 -14.18 3.85 -2.96
CA ALA A 235 -15.59 3.79 -2.61
C ALA A 235 -16.36 2.76 -3.47
N ARG A 236 -16.07 2.69 -4.78
CA ARG A 236 -16.69 1.71 -5.69
C ARG A 236 -16.23 0.29 -5.40
N VAL A 237 -14.93 0.06 -5.17
CA VAL A 237 -14.36 -1.26 -4.85
C VAL A 237 -14.91 -1.78 -3.53
N ARG A 238 -14.91 -0.95 -2.49
CA ARG A 238 -15.50 -1.28 -1.19
C ARG A 238 -16.98 -1.63 -1.30
N SER A 239 -17.74 -0.79 -1.99
CA SER A 239 -19.18 -1.02 -2.18
C SER A 239 -19.45 -2.33 -2.94
N ALA A 240 -18.64 -2.66 -3.94
CA ALA A 240 -18.72 -3.95 -4.64
C ALA A 240 -18.39 -5.13 -3.70
N GLY A 241 -17.37 -4.99 -2.85
CA GLY A 241 -17.03 -5.98 -1.82
C GLY A 241 -18.15 -6.21 -0.81
N ILE A 242 -18.80 -5.15 -0.35
CA ILE A 242 -19.96 -5.22 0.57
C ILE A 242 -21.15 -5.89 -0.13
N ARG A 243 -21.48 -5.50 -1.37
CA ARG A 243 -22.57 -6.14 -2.13
C ARG A 243 -22.32 -7.63 -2.34
N ARG A 244 -21.08 -8.02 -2.69
CA ARG A 244 -20.71 -9.43 -2.85
C ARG A 244 -20.92 -10.22 -1.56
N LEU A 245 -20.56 -9.64 -0.41
CA LEU A 245 -20.82 -10.26 0.89
C LEU A 245 -22.32 -10.37 1.19
N LEU A 246 -23.09 -9.31 0.93
CA LEU A 246 -24.54 -9.31 1.11
C LEU A 246 -25.22 -10.38 0.26
N TRP A 247 -24.81 -10.54 -1.00
CA TRP A 247 -25.35 -11.58 -1.87
C TRP A 247 -24.88 -12.99 -1.49
N ALA A 248 -23.66 -13.16 -0.97
CA ALA A 248 -23.20 -14.44 -0.46
C ALA A 248 -24.01 -14.90 0.77
N VAL A 249 -24.48 -13.97 1.62
CA VAL A 249 -25.26 -14.27 2.82
C VAL A 249 -26.77 -14.30 2.55
N GLY A 250 -27.28 -13.35 1.76
CA GLY A 250 -28.71 -13.13 1.53
C GLY A 250 -29.26 -13.70 0.22
N GLY A 251 -28.42 -13.90 -0.79
CA GLY A 251 -28.82 -14.51 -2.07
C GLY A 251 -29.44 -15.91 -1.92
N PRO A 252 -28.86 -16.80 -1.09
CA PRO A 252 -29.47 -18.09 -0.78
C PRO A 252 -30.87 -17.96 -0.13
N ALA A 253 -31.06 -16.99 0.76
CA ALA A 253 -32.34 -16.78 1.44
C ALA A 253 -33.45 -16.30 0.48
N VAL A 254 -33.11 -15.42 -0.48
CA VAL A 254 -34.05 -14.96 -1.53
C VAL A 254 -34.42 -16.11 -2.47
N ALA A 255 -33.46 -16.97 -2.85
CA ALA A 255 -33.71 -18.13 -3.69
C ALA A 255 -34.62 -19.17 -2.98
N ILE A 256 -34.39 -19.42 -1.70
CA ILE A 256 -35.22 -20.32 -0.88
C ILE A 256 -36.64 -19.75 -0.73
N GLY A 257 -36.78 -18.48 -0.38
CA GLY A 257 -38.10 -17.84 -0.24
C GLY A 257 -38.89 -17.81 -1.54
N GLY A 258 -38.24 -17.52 -2.67
CA GLY A 258 -38.86 -17.57 -4.00
C GLY A 258 -39.31 -18.99 -4.39
N SER A 259 -38.51 -20.00 -4.05
CA SER A 259 -38.85 -21.41 -4.32
C SER A 259 -40.05 -21.87 -3.50
N ILE A 260 -40.13 -21.48 -2.22
CA ILE A 260 -41.27 -21.77 -1.33
C ILE A 260 -42.54 -21.06 -1.82
N ALA A 261 -42.45 -19.79 -2.23
CA ALA A 261 -43.58 -19.04 -2.77
C ALA A 261 -44.12 -19.65 -4.08
N VAL A 262 -43.24 -20.11 -4.96
CA VAL A 262 -43.62 -20.81 -6.21
C VAL A 262 -44.27 -22.16 -5.89
N LEU A 263 -43.76 -22.92 -4.91
CA LEU A 263 -44.37 -24.18 -4.50
C LEU A 263 -45.79 -23.97 -3.96
N HIS A 264 -46.00 -22.99 -3.08
CA HIS A 264 -47.32 -22.68 -2.53
C HIS A 264 -48.30 -22.17 -3.61
N ALA A 265 -47.82 -21.41 -4.59
CA ALA A 265 -48.66 -20.99 -5.72
C ALA A 265 -49.09 -22.16 -6.63
N LEU A 266 -48.21 -23.14 -6.82
CA LEU A 266 -48.51 -24.38 -7.56
C LEU A 266 -49.45 -25.32 -6.79
N GLU A 267 -49.36 -25.36 -5.47
CA GLU A 267 -50.33 -26.11 -4.63
C GLU A 267 -51.70 -25.46 -4.61
N ALA A 268 -51.77 -24.13 -4.47
CA ALA A 268 -53.03 -23.38 -4.49
C ALA A 268 -53.79 -23.52 -5.83
N THR A 269 -53.06 -23.62 -6.96
CA THR A 269 -53.67 -23.81 -8.28
C THR A 269 -54.14 -25.25 -8.54
N ARG A 270 -53.54 -26.26 -7.88
CA ARG A 270 -54.01 -27.66 -7.95
C ARG A 270 -55.25 -27.94 -7.12
N LEU A 271 -55.48 -27.19 -6.04
CA LEU A 271 -56.66 -27.35 -5.18
C LEU A 271 -57.90 -26.59 -5.68
N ALA A 272 -57.72 -25.70 -6.67
CA ALA A 272 -58.78 -24.85 -7.21
C ALA A 272 -59.32 -25.33 -8.59
N GLY A 273 -58.85 -26.48 -9.10
CA GLY A 273 -59.33 -27.11 -10.34
C GLY A 273 -59.87 -28.50 -10.07
#